data_AF-A0ABD0RK09-F1
#
_entry.id   AF-A0ABD0RK09-F1
#
_cell.length_a   1.000
_cell.length_b   1.000
_cell.length_c   1.000
_cell.angle_alpha   90.00
_cell.angle_beta   90.00
_cell.angle_gamma   90.00
#
_symmetry.space_group_name_H-M   'P 1'
#
loop_
_entity.id
_entity.type
_entity.pdbx_description
1 polymer ?
#
loop_
_entity_poly.entity_id
_entity_poly.type
_entity_poly.pdbx_seq_one_letter_code
_entity_poly.pdbx_strand_id
1 'polypeptide(L)'
;MRVFKLAKSWPTLNMLIKIIGNSVGALGNLTLVLAIIVFIFAVVGMQLFGKSYRECVCKIAEDCELPRWHMDDFFHAFLIIFRVLCGEWIETMWDCMEVAGQSMCIVVFMMVMIIGNLVVLNLFLALLLSSFSGDNLSASDDDGEMNNLQIAIGRITRGIDWEECVKENEESDSKMATMNSTLSVVKVPIANGESDDDDDGNSSSEDEDKEH
;
A
#
# COMPACT_ATOMS: atom_id res chain seq x y z
N MET A 1 8.60 -7.43 28.94
CA MET A 1 8.61 -8.31 27.74
C MET A 1 8.03 -9.71 28.04
N ARG A 2 6.71 -9.86 28.28
CA ARG A 2 6.06 -11.19 28.40
C ARG A 2 4.75 -11.28 27.60
N VAL A 3 3.95 -10.21 27.60
CA VAL A 3 2.70 -10.07 26.81
C VAL A 3 2.88 -10.37 25.31
N PHE A 4 4.02 -10.00 24.71
CA PHE A 4 4.33 -10.28 23.30
C PHE A 4 4.34 -11.78 22.91
N LYS A 5 4.41 -12.73 23.85
CA LYS A 5 4.22 -14.16 23.53
C LYS A 5 2.76 -14.56 23.30
N LEU A 6 1.81 -13.79 23.84
CA LEU A 6 0.37 -13.94 23.57
C LEU A 6 -0.05 -13.28 22.26
N ALA A 7 0.65 -12.21 21.85
CA ALA A 7 0.44 -11.54 20.56
C ALA A 7 0.59 -12.48 19.35
N LYS A 8 1.39 -13.55 19.47
CA LYS A 8 1.65 -14.49 18.38
C LYS A 8 0.51 -15.51 18.15
N SER A 9 -0.46 -15.64 19.05
CA SER A 9 -1.58 -16.59 18.91
C SER A 9 -2.93 -15.95 18.55
N TRP A 10 -3.01 -14.61 18.46
CA TRP A 10 -4.25 -13.88 18.14
C TRP A 10 -4.09 -13.09 16.84
N PRO A 11 -4.64 -13.55 15.69
CA PRO A 11 -4.44 -12.90 14.40
C PRO A 11 -4.95 -11.45 14.40
N THR A 12 -6.05 -11.17 15.12
CA THR A 12 -6.62 -9.83 15.31
C THR A 12 -5.63 -8.84 15.93
N LEU A 13 -4.74 -9.28 16.84
CA LEU A 13 -3.75 -8.39 17.45
C LEU A 13 -2.58 -8.12 16.51
N ASN A 14 -2.17 -9.12 15.71
CA ASN A 14 -1.15 -8.92 14.68
C ASN A 14 -1.65 -7.98 13.56
N MET A 15 -2.95 -8.07 13.21
CA MET A 15 -3.62 -7.13 12.31
C MET A 15 -3.65 -5.71 12.89
N LEU A 16 -4.03 -5.54 14.16
CA LEU A 16 -3.97 -4.25 14.88
C LEU A 16 -2.57 -3.62 14.85
N ILE A 17 -1.52 -4.42 15.10
CA ILE A 17 -0.13 -3.96 15.02
C ILE A 17 0.25 -3.53 13.59
N LYS A 18 -0.19 -4.28 12.57
CA LYS A 18 0.06 -3.93 11.15
C LYS A 18 -0.65 -2.62 10.75
N ILE A 19 -1.88 -2.40 11.23
CA ILE A 19 -2.64 -1.14 11.05
C ILE A 19 -1.89 0.03 11.70
N ILE A 20 -1.50 -0.09 12.97
CA ILE A 20 -0.75 0.96 13.69
C ILE A 20 0.57 1.27 12.96
N GLY A 21 1.28 0.24 12.46
CA GLY A 21 2.50 0.40 11.66
C GLY A 21 2.29 1.23 10.40
N ASN A 22 1.32 0.86 9.55
CA ASN A 22 1.03 1.60 8.32
C ASN A 22 0.55 3.04 8.62
N SER A 23 -0.30 3.24 9.62
CA SER A 23 -0.77 4.58 10.00
C SER A 23 0.36 5.48 10.49
N VAL A 24 1.32 4.95 11.26
CA VAL A 24 2.53 5.70 11.68
C VAL A 24 3.47 5.97 10.51
N GLY A 25 3.50 5.11 9.49
CA GLY A 25 4.21 5.38 8.24
C GLY A 25 3.59 6.55 7.46
N ALA A 26 2.30 6.47 7.15
CA ALA A 26 1.58 7.47 6.36
C ALA A 26 1.48 8.85 7.06
N LEU A 27 1.35 8.87 8.38
CA LEU A 27 1.17 10.10 9.17
C LEU A 27 2.43 10.51 9.96
N GLY A 28 3.56 9.83 9.76
CA GLY A 28 4.75 9.98 10.59
C GLY A 28 5.29 11.40 10.70
N ASN A 29 5.16 12.21 9.65
CA ASN A 29 5.52 13.63 9.68
C ASN A 29 4.65 14.45 10.65
N LEU A 30 3.33 14.21 10.67
CA LEU A 30 2.40 14.87 11.59
C LEU A 30 2.63 14.40 13.04
N THR A 31 2.89 13.11 13.24
CA THR A 31 3.25 12.55 14.55
C THR A 31 4.57 13.12 15.06
N LEU A 32 5.56 13.32 14.19
CA LEU A 32 6.84 13.95 14.52
C LEU A 32 6.69 15.43 14.89
N VAL A 33 5.85 16.18 14.16
CA VAL A 33 5.51 17.58 14.52
C VAL A 33 4.83 17.65 15.89
N LEU A 34 3.87 16.77 16.17
CA LEU A 34 3.23 16.68 17.49
C LEU A 34 4.25 16.38 18.59
N ALA A 35 5.13 15.40 18.38
CA ALA A 35 6.17 15.03 19.35
C ALA A 35 7.15 16.20 19.64
N ILE A 36 7.56 16.96 18.63
CA ILE A 36 8.40 18.15 18.79
C ILE A 36 7.67 19.23 19.59
N ILE A 37 6.38 19.48 19.32
CA ILE A 37 5.58 20.48 20.03
C ILE A 37 5.41 20.10 21.51
N VAL A 38 5.13 18.83 21.82
CA VAL A 38 5.06 18.33 23.21
C VAL A 38 6.42 18.47 23.91
N PHE A 39 7.52 18.13 23.22
CA PHE A 39 8.88 18.29 23.76
C PHE A 39 9.19 19.75 24.13
N ILE A 40 8.89 20.70 23.22
CA ILE A 40 9.10 22.13 23.46
C ILE A 40 8.29 22.61 24.67
N PHE A 41 7.00 22.25 24.75
CA PHE A 41 6.16 22.64 25.89
C PHE A 41 6.58 21.99 27.22
N ALA A 42 7.09 20.75 27.21
CA ALA A 42 7.62 20.11 28.41
C ALA A 42 8.87 20.84 28.95
N VAL A 43 9.78 21.25 28.05
CA VAL A 43 10.97 22.05 28.41
C VAL A 43 10.55 23.44 28.91
N VAL A 44 9.62 24.12 28.23
CA VAL A 44 9.13 25.44 28.67
C VAL A 44 8.42 25.35 30.03
N GLY A 45 7.60 24.33 30.26
CA GLY A 45 6.91 24.09 31.53
C GLY A 45 7.87 23.90 32.70
N MET A 46 8.90 23.06 32.53
CA MET A 46 9.98 22.92 33.53
C MET A 46 10.70 24.25 33.77
N GLN A 47 11.15 24.92 32.72
CA GLN A 47 12.00 26.11 32.85
C GLN A 47 11.27 27.31 33.48
N LEU A 48 9.93 27.37 33.35
CA LEU A 48 9.10 28.38 34.00
C LEU A 48 8.64 27.99 35.41
N PHE A 49 8.25 26.72 35.63
CA PHE A 49 7.50 26.32 36.83
C PHE A 49 8.23 25.32 37.73
N GLY A 50 9.24 24.59 37.25
CA GLY A 50 9.87 23.49 38.01
C GLY A 50 10.43 23.92 39.36
N LYS A 51 11.16 25.05 39.37
CA LYS A 51 11.66 25.66 40.62
C LYS A 51 10.53 26.02 41.59
N SER A 52 9.46 26.64 41.10
CA SER A 52 8.29 27.00 41.92
C SER A 52 7.59 25.77 42.50
N TYR A 53 7.46 24.68 41.73
CA TYR A 53 6.93 23.41 42.24
C TYR A 53 7.78 22.85 43.40
N ARG A 54 9.12 22.96 43.32
CA ARG A 54 10.01 22.48 44.39
C ARG A 54 10.11 23.43 45.59
N GLU A 55 10.05 24.74 45.37
CA GLU A 55 10.18 25.78 46.40
C GLU A 55 8.86 26.07 47.14
N CYS A 56 7.70 25.73 46.56
CA CYS A 56 6.37 25.94 47.13
C CYS A 56 5.52 24.67 47.30
N VAL A 57 6.15 23.49 47.31
CA VAL A 57 5.49 22.17 47.42
C VAL A 57 4.49 22.06 48.59
N CYS A 58 4.81 22.63 49.76
CA CYS A 58 3.95 22.65 50.95
C CYS A 58 2.60 23.38 50.78
N LYS A 59 2.35 24.04 49.64
CA LYS A 59 1.05 24.62 49.31
C LYS A 59 0.07 23.62 48.67
N ILE A 60 0.60 22.61 47.99
CA ILE A 60 -0.17 21.64 47.19
C ILE A 60 -0.15 20.22 47.76
N ALA A 61 0.75 19.94 48.72
CA ALA A 61 0.84 18.67 49.43
C ALA A 61 1.03 18.89 50.95
N GLU A 62 0.20 18.25 51.78
CA GLU A 62 0.22 18.39 53.25
C GLU A 62 1.48 17.81 53.91
N ASP A 63 2.13 16.84 53.25
CA ASP A 63 3.38 16.22 53.66
C ASP A 63 4.63 16.99 53.16
N CYS A 64 4.45 18.05 52.36
CA CYS A 64 5.49 18.75 51.62
C CYS A 64 6.31 17.85 50.65
N GLU A 65 5.82 16.67 50.27
CA GLU A 65 6.47 15.84 49.24
C GLU A 65 5.98 16.20 47.83
N LEU A 66 6.82 15.94 46.83
CA LEU A 66 6.54 16.31 45.44
C LEU A 66 5.35 15.48 44.92
N PRO A 67 4.22 16.10 44.52
CA PRO A 67 3.05 15.36 44.10
C PRO A 67 3.31 14.62 42.79
N ARG A 68 2.56 13.55 42.55
CA ARG A 68 2.68 12.67 41.37
C ARG A 68 2.67 13.39 40.01
N TRP A 69 2.14 14.60 39.94
CA TRP A 69 2.16 15.47 38.76
C TRP A 69 2.87 16.78 39.12
N HIS A 70 4.17 16.88 38.82
CA HIS A 70 5.00 18.06 39.07
C HIS A 70 5.84 18.46 37.83
N MET A 71 6.25 19.74 37.75
CA MET A 71 7.05 20.29 36.64
C MET A 71 8.57 20.33 36.90
N ASP A 72 9.07 19.82 38.03
CA ASP A 72 10.52 19.88 38.36
C ASP A 72 11.37 18.97 37.42
N ASP A 73 10.82 17.83 37.00
CA ASP A 73 11.46 16.86 36.09
C ASP A 73 10.94 16.92 34.66
N PHE A 74 11.81 16.66 33.67
CA PHE A 74 11.44 16.65 32.26
C PHE A 74 10.36 15.59 31.94
N PHE A 75 10.47 14.39 32.51
CA PHE A 75 9.52 13.32 32.23
C PHE A 75 8.15 13.58 32.87
N HIS A 76 8.13 14.13 34.09
CA HIS A 76 6.88 14.50 34.76
C HIS A 76 6.21 15.71 34.08
N ALA A 77 6.98 16.72 33.68
CA ALA A 77 6.51 17.83 32.84
C ALA A 77 5.94 17.33 31.49
N PHE A 78 6.64 16.43 30.80
CA PHE A 78 6.17 15.81 29.55
C PHE A 78 4.84 15.06 29.75
N LEU A 79 4.71 14.29 30.83
CA LEU A 79 3.47 13.58 31.16
C LEU A 79 2.32 14.54 31.52
N ILE A 80 2.58 15.69 32.14
CA ILE A 80 1.56 16.72 32.36
C ILE A 80 1.11 17.34 31.03
N ILE A 81 2.03 17.72 30.14
CA ILE A 81 1.65 18.26 28.83
C ILE A 81 0.84 17.23 28.04
N PHE A 82 1.22 15.95 28.06
CA PHE A 82 0.43 14.87 27.46
C PHE A 82 -0.97 14.74 28.11
N ARG A 83 -1.07 14.81 29.44
CA ARG A 83 -2.34 14.80 30.19
C ARG A 83 -3.25 15.99 29.86
N VAL A 84 -2.67 17.18 29.67
CA VAL A 84 -3.37 18.39 29.21
C VAL A 84 -3.94 18.20 27.80
N LEU A 85 -3.19 17.57 26.88
CA LEU A 85 -3.66 17.23 25.53
C LEU A 85 -4.77 16.16 25.51
N CYS A 86 -4.83 15.28 26.52
CA CYS A 86 -5.96 14.38 26.73
C CYS A 86 -7.21 15.07 27.33
N GLY A 87 -7.14 16.37 27.62
CA GLY A 87 -8.24 17.16 28.18
C GLY A 87 -8.26 17.26 29.71
N GLU A 88 -7.37 16.60 30.43
CA GLU A 88 -7.33 16.57 31.90
C GLU A 88 -6.46 17.71 32.48
N TRP A 89 -6.72 18.95 32.03
CA TRP A 89 -5.90 20.13 32.30
C TRP A 89 -6.28 20.93 33.54
N ILE A 90 -7.51 20.77 34.06
CA ILE A 90 -8.03 21.60 35.18
C ILE A 90 -7.22 21.41 36.46
N GLU A 91 -7.06 20.16 36.94
CA GLU A 91 -6.34 19.85 38.18
C GLU A 91 -4.90 20.38 38.16
N THR A 92 -4.17 20.05 37.08
CA THR A 92 -2.76 20.43 36.92
C THR A 92 -2.57 21.94 36.70
N MET A 93 -3.60 22.66 36.24
CA MET A 93 -3.60 24.12 36.21
C MET A 93 -3.77 24.70 37.62
N TRP A 94 -4.66 24.15 38.46
CA TRP A 94 -4.84 24.63 39.84
C TRP A 94 -3.56 24.49 40.66
N ASP A 95 -2.89 23.32 40.59
CA ASP A 95 -1.57 23.10 41.23
C ASP A 95 -0.56 24.18 40.82
N CYS A 96 -0.46 24.46 39.51
CA CYS A 96 0.42 25.47 38.96
C CYS A 96 0.08 26.87 39.48
N MET A 97 -1.21 27.25 39.45
CA MET A 97 -1.69 28.57 39.87
C MET A 97 -1.34 28.88 41.32
N GLU A 98 -1.31 27.86 42.18
CA GLU A 98 -0.98 28.01 43.60
C GLU A 98 0.56 28.10 43.84
N VAL A 99 1.39 27.31 43.15
CA VAL A 99 2.86 27.37 43.33
C VAL A 99 3.56 28.50 42.57
N ALA A 100 3.11 28.82 41.35
CA ALA A 100 3.79 29.75 40.43
C ALA A 100 2.97 31.01 40.08
N GLY A 101 1.72 31.09 40.52
CA GLY A 101 0.86 32.26 40.35
C GLY A 101 -0.04 32.21 39.11
N GLN A 102 -1.20 32.84 39.23
CA GLN A 102 -2.34 32.65 38.33
C GLN A 102 -2.05 33.03 36.86
N SER A 103 -1.45 34.19 36.62
CA SER A 103 -1.30 34.75 35.27
C SER A 103 -0.41 33.90 34.35
N MET A 104 0.77 33.50 34.82
CA MET A 104 1.73 32.74 34.02
C MET A 104 1.23 31.32 33.72
N CYS A 105 0.64 30.65 34.71
CA CYS A 105 0.05 29.32 34.53
C CYS A 105 -1.12 29.34 33.55
N ILE A 106 -2.10 30.25 33.71
CA ILE A 106 -3.24 30.34 32.79
C ILE A 106 -2.78 30.62 31.36
N VAL A 107 -1.84 31.54 31.15
CA VAL A 107 -1.32 31.86 29.81
C VAL A 107 -0.64 30.64 29.17
N VAL A 108 0.23 29.93 29.89
CA VAL A 108 0.92 28.75 29.33
C VAL A 108 -0.06 27.60 29.06
N PHE A 109 -0.95 27.27 30.01
CA PHE A 109 -1.92 26.18 29.84
C PHE A 109 -2.91 26.46 28.70
N MET A 110 -3.39 27.69 28.55
CA MET A 110 -4.28 28.07 27.44
C MET A 110 -3.55 28.02 26.09
N MET A 111 -2.29 28.45 26.01
CA MET A 111 -1.49 28.34 24.78
C MET A 111 -1.21 26.87 24.40
N VAL A 112 -0.88 26.01 25.38
CA VAL A 112 -0.74 24.56 25.19
C VAL A 112 -2.06 23.94 24.72
N MET A 113 -3.20 24.31 25.31
CA MET A 113 -4.52 23.82 24.91
C MET A 113 -4.88 24.21 23.48
N ILE A 114 -4.71 25.49 23.11
CA ILE A 114 -5.08 26.00 21.77
C ILE A 114 -4.19 25.36 20.69
N ILE A 115 -2.86 25.40 20.86
CA ILE A 115 -1.91 24.87 19.88
C ILE A 115 -2.01 23.33 19.83
N GLY A 116 -2.12 22.70 20.99
CA GLY A 116 -2.28 21.26 21.15
C GLY A 116 -3.54 20.72 20.47
N ASN A 117 -4.71 21.29 20.78
CA ASN A 117 -5.97 20.86 20.19
C ASN A 117 -5.99 21.11 18.68
N LEU A 118 -5.41 22.22 18.19
CA LEU A 118 -5.28 22.46 16.74
C LEU A 118 -4.45 21.36 16.06
N VAL A 119 -3.33 20.94 16.65
CA VAL A 119 -2.47 19.87 16.12
C VAL A 119 -3.15 18.50 16.20
N VAL A 120 -3.82 18.19 17.31
CA VAL A 120 -4.57 16.92 17.49
C VAL A 120 -5.77 16.85 16.53
N LEU A 121 -6.53 17.93 16.36
CA LEU A 121 -7.62 18.01 15.39
C LEU A 121 -7.10 17.89 13.95
N ASN A 122 -5.98 18.52 13.61
CA ASN A 122 -5.38 18.39 12.28
C ASN A 122 -4.90 16.94 12.01
N LEU A 123 -4.34 16.26 13.00
CA LEU A 123 -3.97 14.84 12.92
C LEU A 123 -5.21 13.93 12.79
N PHE A 124 -6.31 14.25 13.49
CA PHE A 124 -7.60 13.55 13.35
C PHE A 124 -8.24 13.76 11.97
N LEU A 125 -8.20 14.97 11.42
CA LEU A 125 -8.64 15.25 10.05
C LEU A 125 -7.78 14.53 9.01
N ALA A 126 -6.46 14.46 9.21
CA ALA A 126 -5.57 13.67 8.36
C ALA A 126 -5.87 12.16 8.42
N LEU A 127 -6.17 11.62 9.61
CA LEU A 127 -6.67 10.24 9.77
C LEU A 127 -7.98 10.01 8.99
N LEU A 128 -8.97 10.90 9.12
CA LEU A 128 -10.24 10.77 8.41
C LEU A 128 -10.09 10.86 6.89
N LEU A 129 -9.30 11.82 6.39
CA LEU A 129 -9.01 11.95 4.96
C LEU A 129 -8.24 10.73 4.43
N SER A 130 -7.28 10.20 5.20
CA SER A 130 -6.59 8.96 4.87
C SER A 130 -7.52 7.74 4.93
N SER A 131 -8.57 7.74 5.76
CA SER A 131 -9.56 6.66 5.81
C SER A 131 -10.49 6.71 4.59
N PHE A 132 -11.04 7.88 4.26
CA PHE A 132 -11.91 8.04 3.09
C PHE A 132 -11.18 7.83 1.75
N SER A 133 -9.86 8.06 1.73
CA SER A 133 -9.00 7.69 0.59
C SER A 133 -8.59 6.20 0.62
N GLY A 134 -8.50 5.61 1.82
CA GLY A 134 -7.98 4.26 2.06
C GLY A 134 -8.87 3.14 1.52
N ASP A 135 -10.19 3.33 1.48
CA ASP A 135 -11.14 2.36 0.91
C ASP A 135 -10.99 2.18 -0.62
N ASN A 136 -10.15 2.98 -1.29
CA ASN A 136 -9.71 2.78 -2.68
C ASN A 136 -8.19 2.52 -2.81
N LEU A 137 -7.44 2.47 -1.70
CA LEU A 137 -5.98 2.37 -1.69
C LEU A 137 -5.43 1.16 -0.90
N SER A 138 -6.32 0.26 -0.46
CA SER A 138 -5.99 -1.14 -0.19
C SER A 138 -5.75 -1.97 -1.46
N ALA A 139 -5.97 -1.38 -2.64
CA ALA A 139 -5.72 -1.97 -3.96
C ALA A 139 -4.22 -2.01 -4.33
N SER A 140 -3.36 -2.43 -3.41
CA SER A 140 -1.95 -2.75 -3.64
C SER A 140 -1.49 -3.78 -2.60
N ASP A 141 -0.82 -4.83 -3.08
CA ASP A 141 -0.15 -5.88 -2.31
C ASP A 141 -1.05 -6.80 -1.45
N ASP A 142 -2.14 -7.30 -2.04
CA ASP A 142 -2.55 -8.71 -1.88
C ASP A 142 -2.62 -9.38 -3.27
N ASP A 143 -1.87 -10.46 -3.45
CA ASP A 143 -1.45 -10.95 -4.78
C ASP A 143 -2.53 -11.79 -5.51
N GLY A 144 -3.77 -11.80 -5.01
CA GLY A 144 -4.86 -12.66 -5.48
C GLY A 144 -5.52 -12.21 -6.78
N GLU A 145 -5.98 -10.95 -6.86
CA GLU A 145 -6.95 -10.52 -7.89
C GLU A 145 -6.36 -10.34 -9.30
N MET A 146 -5.05 -10.12 -9.42
CA MET A 146 -4.34 -10.00 -10.71
C MET A 146 -4.56 -11.22 -11.63
N ASN A 147 -4.81 -12.41 -11.06
CA ASN A 147 -5.08 -13.63 -11.81
C ASN A 147 -6.34 -13.51 -12.69
N ASN A 148 -7.48 -13.11 -12.11
CA ASN A 148 -8.76 -13.18 -12.81
C ASN A 148 -8.83 -12.19 -13.98
N LEU A 149 -8.31 -10.97 -13.80
CA LEU A 149 -8.32 -9.95 -14.85
C LEU A 149 -7.33 -10.26 -15.97
N GLN A 150 -6.11 -10.75 -15.66
CA GLN A 150 -5.17 -11.17 -16.70
C GLN A 150 -5.65 -12.44 -17.44
N ILE A 151 -6.31 -13.38 -16.77
CA ILE A 151 -6.96 -14.52 -17.44
C ILE A 151 -8.08 -14.06 -18.37
N ALA A 152 -8.88 -13.06 -17.98
CA ALA A 152 -9.91 -12.48 -18.84
C ALA A 152 -9.31 -11.78 -20.08
N ILE A 153 -8.32 -10.89 -19.88
CA ILE A 153 -7.63 -10.18 -20.97
C ILE A 153 -6.91 -11.17 -21.91
N GLY A 154 -6.23 -12.19 -21.38
CA GLY A 154 -5.57 -13.22 -22.16
C GLY A 154 -6.54 -14.08 -22.99
N ARG A 155 -7.77 -14.31 -22.51
CA ARG A 155 -8.83 -14.96 -23.29
C ARG A 155 -9.35 -14.06 -24.42
N ILE A 156 -9.54 -12.76 -24.15
CA ILE A 156 -10.00 -11.79 -25.16
C ILE A 156 -8.95 -11.62 -26.26
N THR A 157 -7.67 -11.44 -25.88
CA THR A 157 -6.55 -11.32 -26.83
C THR A 157 -6.49 -12.54 -27.74
N ARG A 158 -6.59 -13.75 -27.18
CA ARG A 158 -6.57 -15.00 -27.94
C ARG A 158 -7.82 -15.23 -28.82
N GLY A 159 -8.92 -14.54 -28.55
CA GLY A 159 -10.09 -14.50 -29.42
C GLY A 159 -9.87 -13.59 -30.63
N ILE A 160 -9.28 -12.41 -30.42
CA ILE A 160 -8.94 -11.45 -31.48
C ILE A 160 -7.87 -12.05 -32.41
N ASP A 161 -6.82 -12.63 -31.83
CA ASP A 161 -5.74 -13.34 -32.53
C ASP A 161 -6.29 -14.50 -33.42
N TRP A 162 -7.34 -15.18 -32.97
CA TRP A 162 -8.05 -16.19 -33.76
C TRP A 162 -8.90 -15.58 -34.89
N GLU A 163 -9.61 -14.47 -34.66
CA GLU A 163 -10.34 -13.78 -35.72
C GLU A 163 -9.39 -13.27 -36.81
N GLU A 164 -8.22 -12.75 -36.44
CA GLU A 164 -7.18 -12.30 -37.38
C GLU A 164 -6.62 -13.49 -38.21
N CYS A 165 -6.29 -14.61 -37.56
CA CYS A 165 -5.88 -15.86 -38.24
C CYS A 165 -6.96 -16.44 -39.17
N VAL A 166 -8.25 -16.31 -38.83
CA VAL A 166 -9.35 -16.78 -39.69
C VAL A 166 -9.46 -15.92 -40.95
N LYS A 167 -9.28 -14.60 -40.84
CA LYS A 167 -9.29 -13.70 -42.01
C LYS A 167 -8.08 -13.91 -42.92
N GLU A 168 -6.90 -14.22 -42.36
CA GLU A 168 -5.71 -14.53 -43.16
C GLU A 168 -5.84 -15.86 -43.92
N ASN A 169 -6.53 -16.86 -43.35
CA ASN A 169 -6.92 -18.07 -44.07
C ASN A 169 -7.92 -17.79 -45.20
N GLU A 170 -8.96 -16.98 -44.95
CA GLU A 170 -9.96 -16.62 -45.97
C GLU A 170 -9.33 -15.89 -47.19
N GLU A 171 -8.33 -15.03 -46.96
CA GLU A 171 -7.56 -14.40 -48.04
C GLU A 171 -6.58 -15.39 -48.72
N SER A 172 -6.10 -16.41 -48.02
CA SER A 172 -5.18 -17.43 -48.56
C SER A 172 -5.90 -18.46 -49.45
N ASP A 173 -7.09 -18.93 -49.05
CA ASP A 173 -7.94 -19.80 -49.88
C ASP A 173 -8.38 -19.09 -51.17
N SER A 174 -8.68 -17.78 -51.09
CA SER A 174 -8.98 -16.94 -52.26
C SER A 174 -7.81 -16.87 -53.26
N LYS A 175 -6.56 -16.80 -52.76
CA LYS A 175 -5.35 -16.85 -53.60
C LYS A 175 -5.17 -18.22 -54.25
N MET A 176 -5.39 -19.33 -53.54
CA MET A 176 -5.38 -20.68 -54.14
C MET A 176 -6.48 -20.88 -55.19
N ALA A 177 -7.69 -20.40 -54.93
CA ALA A 177 -8.82 -20.44 -55.86
C ALA A 177 -8.59 -19.60 -57.13
N THR A 178 -7.73 -18.57 -57.05
CA THR A 178 -7.31 -17.80 -58.22
C THR A 178 -6.30 -18.60 -59.07
N MET A 179 -5.30 -19.23 -58.43
CA MET A 179 -4.28 -20.03 -59.12
C MET A 179 -4.85 -21.28 -59.80
N ASN A 180 -5.75 -22.02 -59.14
CA ASN A 180 -6.34 -23.22 -59.74
C ASN A 180 -7.30 -22.90 -60.91
N SER A 181 -7.99 -21.75 -60.86
CA SER A 181 -8.82 -21.25 -61.95
C SER A 181 -7.97 -20.92 -63.19
N THR A 182 -6.85 -20.20 -63.04
CA THR A 182 -5.95 -19.88 -64.16
C THR A 182 -5.37 -21.11 -64.87
N LEU A 183 -5.21 -22.23 -64.17
CA LEU A 183 -4.70 -23.48 -64.77
C LEU A 183 -5.74 -24.20 -65.66
N SER A 184 -7.02 -23.86 -65.54
CA SER A 184 -8.12 -24.53 -66.26
C SER A 184 -8.38 -24.00 -67.69
N VAL A 185 -7.83 -22.84 -68.05
CA VAL A 185 -8.12 -22.14 -69.32
C VAL A 185 -7.26 -22.64 -70.49
N VAL A 186 -6.12 -23.29 -70.23
CA VAL A 186 -5.17 -23.71 -71.28
C VAL A 186 -5.48 -25.13 -71.78
N LYS A 187 -6.51 -25.27 -72.63
CA LYS A 187 -6.74 -26.54 -73.38
C LYS A 187 -7.39 -26.35 -74.75
N VAL A 188 -6.58 -26.49 -75.80
CA VAL A 188 -6.95 -26.47 -77.24
C VAL A 188 -5.96 -27.38 -78.02
N PRO A 189 -6.25 -27.88 -79.24
CA PRO A 189 -6.53 -29.32 -79.36
C PRO A 189 -5.72 -30.10 -80.43
N ILE A 190 -6.19 -31.34 -80.68
CA ILE A 190 -5.61 -32.46 -81.46
C ILE A 190 -5.32 -32.17 -82.95
N ALA A 191 -4.26 -32.81 -83.48
CA ALA A 191 -4.12 -33.28 -84.86
C ALA A 191 -3.23 -34.55 -84.92
N ASN A 192 -3.33 -35.37 -85.99
CA ASN A 192 -2.73 -36.71 -86.10
C ASN A 192 -1.76 -36.86 -87.31
N GLY A 193 -1.00 -37.96 -87.36
CA GLY A 193 -0.12 -38.40 -88.46
C GLY A 193 1.35 -38.49 -88.02
N GLU A 194 2.15 -39.51 -88.34
CA GLU A 194 1.95 -40.67 -89.24
C GLU A 194 2.73 -41.91 -88.74
N SER A 195 2.39 -43.07 -89.30
CA SER A 195 2.95 -44.45 -89.22
C SER A 195 4.41 -44.59 -89.72
N ASP A 196 5.15 -45.73 -89.72
CA ASP A 196 5.11 -47.15 -89.22
C ASP A 196 6.58 -47.70 -89.42
N ASP A 197 7.13 -48.84 -88.94
CA ASP A 197 6.75 -49.97 -88.04
C ASP A 197 8.06 -50.66 -87.51
N ASP A 198 7.95 -51.80 -86.79
CA ASP A 198 8.95 -52.90 -86.59
C ASP A 198 10.31 -52.62 -85.84
N ASP A 199 10.96 -53.55 -85.11
CA ASP A 199 10.57 -54.82 -84.43
C ASP A 199 11.69 -55.25 -83.43
N ASP A 200 11.41 -56.25 -82.58
CA ASP A 200 12.30 -57.21 -81.90
C ASP A 200 13.20 -56.73 -80.71
N GLY A 201 13.65 -57.65 -79.84
CA GLY A 201 14.86 -57.38 -79.03
C GLY A 201 15.18 -58.14 -77.73
N ASN A 202 14.23 -58.38 -76.81
CA ASN A 202 14.34 -59.25 -75.61
C ASN A 202 15.44 -58.95 -74.52
N SER A 203 15.23 -59.51 -73.32
CA SER A 203 16.19 -59.83 -72.24
C SER A 203 16.84 -58.70 -71.42
N SER A 204 17.19 -58.88 -70.13
CA SER A 204 16.77 -59.83 -69.06
C SER A 204 17.40 -59.36 -67.73
N SER A 205 16.95 -59.90 -66.57
CA SER A 205 17.75 -60.29 -65.37
C SER A 205 18.72 -59.28 -64.68
N GLU A 206 19.01 -59.34 -63.38
CA GLU A 206 18.45 -60.06 -62.23
C GLU A 206 18.91 -59.33 -60.94
N ASP A 207 18.02 -59.30 -59.95
CA ASP A 207 18.18 -59.71 -58.54
C ASP A 207 19.56 -59.72 -57.84
N GLU A 208 19.56 -59.24 -56.59
CA GLU A 208 19.98 -59.98 -55.37
C GLU A 208 19.47 -59.15 -54.14
N ASP A 209 18.36 -59.54 -53.49
CA ASP A 209 18.23 -60.48 -52.37
C ASP A 209 18.90 -60.03 -51.04
N LYS A 210 18.12 -59.82 -49.96
CA LYS A 210 17.78 -60.76 -48.85
C LYS A 210 18.96 -60.95 -47.85
N GLU A 211 18.78 -61.32 -46.58
CA GLU A 211 17.60 -61.79 -45.84
C GLU A 211 17.66 -61.45 -44.33
N HIS A 212 16.47 -61.51 -43.71
CA HIS A 212 16.14 -61.97 -42.35
C HIS A 212 16.55 -61.25 -41.04
#